data_AF-A0A0S8FTS8-F1
#
_entry.id   AF-A0A0S8FTS8-F1
#
_cell.length_a   1.000
_cell.length_b   1.000
_cell.length_c   1.000
_cell.angle_alpha   90.00
_cell.angle_beta   90.00
_cell.angle_gamma   90.00
#
_symmetry.space_group_name_H-M   'P 1'
#
loop_
_entity.id
_entity.type
_entity.pdbx_description
1 polymer ?
#
loop_
_entity_poly.entity_id
_entity_poly.type
_entity_poly.pdbx_seq_one_letter_code
_entity_poly.pdbx_strand_id
1 'polypeptide(L)'
;MIDGVGGAFIFSSDPERLAKWYQEHLDLSFERAGEGAFYQMFWGLDPEDPSRKMDTTFAIMQASVPIPKHEGGPEPESMYGDQPFMVNLRVRDLGAVLDHLAGRGVKPIQRQDEEYGCFAWVRDADG
;
A
#
# COMPACT_ATOMS: atom_id res chain seq x y z
N MET A 1 -8.65 25.82 4.52
CA MET A 1 -9.57 24.75 4.08
C MET A 1 -8.69 23.60 3.58
N ILE A 2 -9.13 22.35 3.71
CA ILE A 2 -8.34 21.15 3.32
C ILE A 2 -8.17 21.13 1.79
N ASP A 3 -6.97 20.84 1.30
CA ASP A 3 -6.59 20.92 -0.13
C ASP A 3 -5.96 19.64 -0.70
N GLY A 4 -5.95 18.54 0.07
CA GLY A 4 -5.49 17.22 -0.40
C GLY A 4 -5.23 16.20 0.69
N VAL A 5 -4.81 15.00 0.28
CA VAL A 5 -4.32 13.94 1.19
C VAL A 5 -2.81 14.09 1.33
N GLY A 6 -2.36 14.52 2.51
CA GLY A 6 -0.92 14.67 2.81
C GLY A 6 -0.20 13.33 3.02
N GLY A 7 -0.91 12.27 3.39
CA GLY A 7 -0.31 10.95 3.49
C GLY A 7 -1.20 9.87 4.08
N ALA A 8 -0.71 8.63 3.97
CA ALA A 8 -1.22 7.45 4.63
C ALA A 8 -0.12 6.88 5.54
N PHE A 9 -0.49 6.57 6.78
CA PHE A 9 0.43 6.04 7.80
C PHE A 9 -0.12 4.70 8.24
N ILE A 10 0.62 3.63 7.92
CA ILE A 10 0.30 2.28 8.36
C ILE A 10 1.26 1.86 9.45
N PHE A 11 0.76 1.07 10.38
CA PHE A 11 1.54 0.59 11.50
C PHE A 11 1.92 -0.87 11.26
N SER A 12 3.08 -1.26 11.76
CA SER A 12 3.60 -2.63 11.63
C SER A 12 4.25 -3.08 12.93
N SER A 13 4.10 -4.37 13.25
CA SER A 13 4.90 -5.02 14.30
C SER A 13 6.38 -5.14 13.92
N ASP A 14 6.68 -5.15 12.62
CA ASP A 14 8.02 -5.24 12.03
C ASP A 14 8.11 -4.33 10.78
N PRO A 15 8.29 -3.01 10.98
CA PRO A 15 8.29 -2.03 9.89
C PRO A 15 9.35 -2.28 8.82
N GLU A 16 10.50 -2.85 9.21
CA GLU A 16 11.59 -3.14 8.28
C GLU A 16 11.24 -4.30 7.35
N ARG A 17 10.65 -5.38 7.90
CA ARG A 17 10.13 -6.49 7.08
C ARG A 17 9.03 -6.02 6.14
N LEU A 18 8.12 -5.16 6.61
CA LEU A 18 7.04 -4.66 5.76
C LEU A 18 7.57 -3.74 4.65
N ALA A 19 8.46 -2.80 4.96
CA ALA A 19 9.09 -1.94 3.95
C ALA A 19 9.84 -2.77 2.89
N LYS A 20 10.56 -3.82 3.30
CA LYS A 20 11.21 -4.76 2.39
C LYS A 20 10.22 -5.51 1.51
N TRP A 21 9.08 -5.93 2.05
CA TRP A 21 8.03 -6.58 1.25
C TRP A 21 7.53 -5.64 0.14
N TYR A 22 7.21 -4.39 0.47
CA TYR A 22 6.77 -3.40 -0.52
C TYR A 22 7.84 -3.14 -1.60
N GLN A 23 9.12 -3.13 -1.21
CA GLN A 23 10.22 -3.00 -2.16
C GLN A 23 10.30 -4.21 -3.10
N GLU A 24 10.25 -5.42 -2.57
CA GLU A 24 10.43 -6.65 -3.37
C GLU A 24 9.22 -6.97 -4.26
N HIS A 25 8.02 -6.60 -3.83
CA HIS A 25 6.76 -7.00 -4.46
C HIS A 25 6.13 -5.88 -5.29
N LEU A 26 6.36 -4.61 -4.95
CA LEU A 26 5.72 -3.46 -5.61
C LEU A 26 6.74 -2.39 -6.05
N ASP A 27 8.04 -2.65 -5.95
CA ASP A 27 9.12 -1.73 -6.28
C ASP A 27 9.04 -0.37 -5.57
N LEU A 28 8.38 -0.31 -4.40
CA LEU A 28 8.29 0.88 -3.56
C LEU A 28 9.45 0.92 -2.57
N SER A 29 10.30 1.94 -2.68
CA SER A 29 11.52 2.05 -1.87
C SER A 29 11.33 3.07 -0.77
N PHE A 30 11.43 2.64 0.48
CA PHE A 30 11.26 3.51 1.64
C PHE A 30 12.60 3.97 2.20
N GLU A 31 12.69 5.25 2.52
CA GLU A 31 13.79 5.81 3.30
C GLU A 31 13.58 5.55 4.78
N ARG A 32 14.58 4.98 5.45
CA ARG A 32 14.55 4.75 6.90
C ARG A 32 14.82 6.07 7.63
N ALA A 33 13.94 6.44 8.55
CA ALA A 33 14.14 7.57 9.45
C ALA A 33 14.10 7.10 10.90
N GLY A 34 15.28 7.01 11.52
CA GLY A 34 15.42 6.54 12.90
C GLY A 34 15.12 5.04 13.08
N GLU A 35 14.60 4.69 14.25
CA GLU A 35 14.21 3.32 14.59
C GLU A 35 12.71 3.13 14.36
N GLY A 36 12.35 2.23 13.44
CA GLY A 36 10.97 1.81 13.22
C GLY A 36 10.10 2.73 12.37
N ALA A 37 10.67 3.67 11.62
CA ALA A 37 9.91 4.48 10.66
C ALA A 37 10.55 4.51 9.27
N PHE A 38 9.71 4.33 8.25
CA PHE A 38 10.07 4.19 6.85
C PHE A 38 9.12 5.02 6.00
N TYR A 39 9.66 5.84 5.09
CA TYR A 39 8.90 6.84 4.34
C TYR A 39 9.12 6.71 2.83
N GLN A 40 8.03 6.72 2.06
CA GLN A 40 8.03 6.86 0.60
C GLN A 40 7.20 8.10 0.25
N MET A 41 7.81 9.06 -0.46
CA MET A 41 7.11 10.25 -0.95
C MET A 41 6.65 10.06 -2.39
N PHE A 42 5.40 10.39 -2.69
CA PHE A 42 4.87 10.50 -4.04
C PHE A 42 4.73 11.98 -4.39
N TRP A 43 5.53 12.45 -5.33
CA TRP A 43 5.50 13.83 -5.79
C TRP A 43 4.52 14.01 -6.94
N GLY A 44 3.75 15.09 -6.88
CA GLY A 44 2.87 15.56 -7.93
C GLY A 44 3.02 17.08 -8.13
N LEU A 45 2.36 17.57 -9.17
CA LEU A 45 2.17 19.00 -9.40
C LEU A 45 0.70 19.32 -9.16
N ASP A 46 0.44 20.50 -8.60
CA ASP A 46 -0.91 21.02 -8.50
C ASP A 46 -1.49 21.19 -9.93
N PRO A 47 -2.67 20.63 -10.23
CA PRO A 47 -3.26 20.74 -11.56
C PRO A 47 -3.68 22.17 -11.93
N GLU A 48 -3.93 23.04 -10.96
CA GLU A 48 -4.31 24.45 -11.18
C GLU A 48 -3.10 25.39 -11.21
N ASP A 49 -2.03 25.06 -10.48
CA ASP A 49 -0.74 25.78 -10.50
C ASP A 49 0.45 24.81 -10.62
N PRO A 50 0.89 24.48 -11.84
CA PRO A 50 2.01 23.55 -12.05
C PRO A 50 3.36 23.98 -11.46
N SER A 51 3.49 25.24 -10.99
CA SER A 51 4.68 25.69 -10.27
C SER A 51 4.71 25.19 -8.82
N ARG A 52 3.53 24.84 -8.29
CA ARG A 52 3.35 24.30 -6.96
C ARG A 52 3.53 22.78 -6.97
N LYS A 53 4.50 22.32 -6.18
CA LYS A 53 4.70 20.88 -5.91
C LYS A 53 3.79 20.45 -4.77
N MET A 54 3.25 19.25 -4.91
CA MET A 54 2.49 18.56 -3.87
C MET A 54 3.15 17.21 -3.60
N ASP A 55 3.05 16.74 -2.38
CA ASP A 55 3.45 15.39 -2.02
C ASP A 55 2.37 14.66 -1.23
N THR A 56 2.37 13.35 -1.38
CA THR A 56 1.65 12.43 -0.52
C THR A 56 2.65 11.46 0.06
N THR A 57 2.75 11.41 1.39
CA THR A 57 3.63 10.50 2.10
C THR A 57 2.94 9.16 2.33
N PHE A 58 3.59 8.05 1.99
CA PHE A 58 3.24 6.73 2.48
C PHE A 58 4.28 6.30 3.51
N ALA A 59 3.85 6.13 4.75
CA ALA A 59 4.73 5.81 5.87
C ALA A 59 4.37 4.46 6.49
N ILE A 60 5.41 3.68 6.81
CA ILE A 60 5.32 2.48 7.64
C ILE A 60 5.99 2.80 8.97
N MET A 61 5.25 2.64 10.07
CA MET A 61 5.70 3.01 11.40
C MET A 61 5.56 1.87 12.40
N GLN A 62 6.41 1.87 13.43
CA GLN A 62 6.34 0.92 14.54
C GLN A 62 4.99 1.03 15.24
N ALA A 63 4.28 -0.08 15.33
CA ALA A 63 3.04 -0.17 16.08
C ALA A 63 3.32 -0.04 17.59
N SER A 64 2.52 0.77 18.28
CA SER A 64 2.54 0.87 19.74
C SER A 64 1.66 -0.18 20.42
N VAL A 65 0.78 -0.83 19.65
CA VAL A 65 -0.12 -1.90 20.10
C VAL A 65 -0.06 -3.07 19.11
N PRO A 66 -0.40 -4.30 19.54
CA PRO A 66 -0.53 -5.42 18.61
C PRO A 66 -1.51 -5.10 17.47
N ILE A 67 -1.13 -5.45 16.26
CA ILE A 67 -1.97 -5.29 15.07
C ILE A 67 -2.69 -6.61 14.81
N PRO A 68 -4.00 -6.58 14.50
CA PRO A 68 -4.71 -7.76 14.04
C PRO A 68 -4.01 -8.38 12.82
N LYS A 69 -3.71 -9.67 12.91
CA LYS A 69 -3.17 -10.44 11.79
C LYS A 69 -4.26 -11.37 11.30
N HIS A 70 -4.30 -11.58 9.99
CA HIS A 70 -5.06 -12.70 9.45
C HIS A 70 -4.44 -14.00 9.98
N GLU A 71 -5.18 -14.77 10.78
CA GLU A 71 -4.69 -16.00 11.43
C GLU A 71 -4.58 -17.20 10.47
N GLY A 72 -4.66 -16.94 9.16
CA GLY A 72 -4.82 -17.94 8.12
C GLY A 72 -6.28 -18.40 7.98
N GLY A 73 -6.55 -19.10 6.88
CA GLY A 73 -7.90 -19.53 6.53
C GLY A 73 -8.27 -19.11 5.11
N PRO A 74 -9.53 -19.33 4.70
CA PRO A 74 -10.01 -18.81 3.42
C PRO A 74 -10.06 -17.29 3.48
N GLU A 75 -9.69 -16.65 2.37
CA GLU A 75 -9.89 -15.22 2.21
C GLU A 75 -11.38 -14.87 2.24
N PRO A 76 -11.78 -13.75 2.87
CA PRO A 76 -13.16 -13.28 2.83
C PRO A 76 -13.61 -13.05 1.38
N GLU A 77 -14.83 -13.45 1.03
CA GLU A 77 -15.42 -13.18 -0.30
C GLU A 77 -15.77 -11.70 -0.53
N SER A 78 -15.50 -10.83 0.46
CA SER A 78 -15.81 -9.40 0.46
C SER A 78 -14.55 -8.57 0.27
N MET A 79 -14.62 -7.56 -0.60
CA MET A 79 -13.55 -6.57 -0.81
C MET A 79 -13.13 -5.82 0.47
N TYR A 80 -13.95 -5.83 1.52
CA TYR A 80 -13.62 -5.18 2.79
C TYR A 80 -12.67 -6.00 3.67
N GLY A 81 -12.48 -7.30 3.36
CA GLY A 81 -11.58 -8.17 4.09
C GLY A 81 -11.89 -8.27 5.59
N ASP A 82 -10.86 -8.59 6.37
CA ASP A 82 -10.86 -8.66 7.85
C ASP A 82 -9.90 -7.65 8.50
N GLN A 83 -9.29 -6.77 7.71
CA GLN A 83 -8.42 -5.69 8.16
C GLN A 83 -9.17 -4.37 8.34
N PRO A 84 -8.74 -3.49 9.27
CA PRO A 84 -9.45 -2.26 9.57
C PRO A 84 -9.28 -1.16 8.52
N PHE A 85 -8.35 -1.32 7.57
CA PHE A 85 -8.12 -0.37 6.49
C PHE A 85 -7.53 -1.06 5.25
N MET A 86 -7.50 -0.33 4.15
CA MET A 86 -6.77 -0.68 2.93
C MET A 86 -6.09 0.58 2.38
N VAL A 87 -4.96 0.42 1.70
CA VAL A 87 -4.30 1.50 0.96
C VAL A 87 -4.50 1.24 -0.54
N ASN A 88 -5.14 2.19 -1.23
CA ASN A 88 -5.36 2.08 -2.67
C ASN A 88 -4.21 2.73 -3.45
N LEU A 89 -3.42 1.92 -4.14
CA LEU A 89 -2.29 2.36 -4.94
C LEU A 89 -2.66 2.39 -6.43
N ARG A 90 -2.41 3.53 -7.07
CA ARG A 90 -2.56 3.66 -8.52
C ARG A 90 -1.36 3.03 -9.22
N VAL A 91 -1.63 2.17 -10.19
CA VAL A 91 -0.61 1.52 -11.02
C VAL A 91 -0.85 1.86 -12.49
N ARG A 92 0.24 1.94 -13.27
CA ARG A 92 0.14 2.21 -14.71
C ARG A 92 -0.37 0.99 -15.49
N ASP A 93 -0.05 -0.20 -15.01
CA ASP A 93 -0.43 -1.47 -15.63
C ASP A 93 -0.72 -2.49 -14.52
N LEU A 94 -2.01 -2.76 -14.30
CA LEU A 94 -2.45 -3.72 -13.28
C LEU A 94 -2.08 -5.16 -13.65
N GLY A 95 -2.09 -5.51 -14.94
CA GLY A 95 -1.73 -6.85 -15.41
C GLY A 95 -0.28 -7.18 -15.10
N ALA A 96 0.63 -6.27 -15.46
CA ALA A 96 2.06 -6.43 -15.20
C ALA A 96 2.37 -6.55 -13.69
N VAL A 97 1.68 -5.77 -12.85
CA VAL A 97 1.82 -5.87 -11.39
C VAL A 97 1.36 -7.24 -10.89
N LEU A 98 0.20 -7.72 -11.34
CA LEU A 98 -0.31 -9.03 -10.93
C LEU A 98 0.59 -10.19 -11.40
N ASP A 99 1.14 -10.12 -12.61
CA ASP A 99 2.08 -11.13 -13.11
C ASP A 99 3.38 -11.15 -12.27
N HIS A 100 3.90 -9.98 -11.91
CA HIS A 100 5.09 -9.85 -11.05
C HIS A 100 4.86 -10.40 -9.63
N LEU A 101 3.68 -10.12 -9.05
CA LEU A 101 3.26 -10.65 -7.76
C LEU A 101 3.06 -12.17 -7.79
N ALA A 102 2.43 -12.69 -8.85
CA ALA A 102 2.24 -14.13 -9.04
C ALA A 102 3.57 -14.87 -9.10
N GLY A 103 4.59 -14.28 -9.76
CA GLY A 103 5.97 -14.81 -9.78
C GLY A 103 6.64 -14.90 -8.41
N ARG A 104 6.12 -14.20 -7.39
CA ARG A 104 6.58 -14.22 -6.00
C ARG A 104 5.65 -14.98 -5.05
N GLY A 105 4.65 -15.66 -5.60
CA GLY A 105 3.68 -16.44 -4.82
C GLY A 105 2.59 -15.60 -4.14
N VAL A 106 2.48 -14.30 -4.45
CA VAL A 106 1.38 -13.46 -3.99
C VAL A 106 0.23 -13.55 -4.98
N LYS A 107 -0.94 -13.97 -4.49
CA LYS A 107 -2.16 -14.07 -5.30
C LYS A 107 -3.13 -12.96 -4.89
N PRO A 108 -3.85 -12.35 -5.85
CA PRO A 108 -4.92 -11.45 -5.50
C PRO A 108 -6.03 -12.21 -4.76
N ILE A 109 -6.55 -11.60 -3.70
CA ILE A 109 -7.79 -12.02 -3.03
C ILE A 109 -8.94 -11.97 -4.04
N GLN A 110 -9.00 -10.87 -4.79
CA GLN A 110 -10.03 -10.61 -5.79
C GLN A 110 -9.48 -9.69 -6.88
N ARG A 111 -10.11 -9.76 -8.05
CA ARG A 111 -9.98 -8.77 -9.13
C ARG A 111 -11.36 -8.37 -9.63
N GLN A 112 -11.52 -7.09 -9.93
CA GLN A 112 -12.72 -6.54 -10.55
C GLN A 112 -12.31 -5.60 -11.68
N ASP A 113 -12.92 -5.81 -12.84
CA ASP A 113 -12.75 -4.95 -14.01
C ASP A 113 -14.09 -4.24 -14.22
N GLU A 114 -14.10 -2.91 -14.02
CA GLU A 114 -15.28 -2.06 -14.11
C GLU A 114 -15.09 -1.01 -15.22
N GLU A 115 -16.17 -0.40 -15.69
CA GLU A 115 -16.09 0.64 -16.73
C GLU A 115 -15.23 1.86 -16.31
N TYR A 116 -15.17 2.14 -15.00
CA TYR A 116 -14.42 3.26 -14.44
C TYR A 116 -13.01 2.90 -13.95
N GLY A 117 -12.61 1.62 -14.03
CA GLY A 117 -11.27 1.19 -13.64
C GLY A 117 -11.18 -0.30 -13.31
N CYS A 118 -9.96 -0.80 -13.25
CA CYS A 118 -9.67 -2.17 -12.82
C CYS A 118 -9.01 -2.14 -11.43
N PHE A 119 -9.37 -3.12 -10.60
CA PHE A 119 -8.94 -3.22 -9.22
C PHE A 119 -8.52 -4.66 -8.90
N ALA A 120 -7.51 -4.79 -8.06
CA ALA A 120 -7.16 -6.05 -7.43
C ALA A 120 -6.74 -5.81 -5.98
N TRP A 121 -7.05 -6.77 -5.12
CA TRP A 121 -6.75 -6.71 -3.69
C TRP A 121 -5.72 -7.77 -3.35
N VAL A 122 -4.68 -7.39 -2.63
CA VAL A 122 -3.60 -8.27 -2.16
C VAL A 122 -3.31 -7.96 -0.71
N ARG A 123 -2.85 -8.96 0.05
CA ARG A 123 -2.32 -8.76 1.39
C ARG A 123 -0.84 -8.41 1.32
N ASP A 124 -0.43 -7.52 2.21
CA ASP A 124 0.99 -7.27 2.40
C ASP A 124 1.57 -8.25 3.44
N ALA A 125 2.78 -7.97 3.92
CA ALA A 125 3.45 -8.86 4.85
C ALA A 125 2.76 -8.95 6.23
N ASP A 126 1.96 -7.97 6.62
CA ASP A 126 1.22 -7.92 7.88
C ASP A 126 -0.24 -8.37 7.77
N GLY A 127 -0.74 -8.56 6.54
CA GLY A 127 -2.03 -9.16 6.24
C GLY A 127 -2.90 -8.21 5.45
#